data_AF-A0A926CI45-F1
#
_entry.id   AF-A0A926CI45-F1
#
_cell.length_a   1.000
_cell.length_b   1.000
_cell.length_c   1.000
_cell.angle_alpha   90.00
_cell.angle_beta   90.00
_cell.angle_gamma   90.00
#
_symmetry.space_group_name_H-M   'P 1'
#
loop_
_entity.id
_entity.type
_entity.pdbx_description
1 polymer ?
#
loop_
_entity_poly.entity_id
_entity_poly.type
_entity_poly.pdbx_seq_one_letter_code
_entity_poly.pdbx_strand_id
1 'polypeptide(L)'
;FYLQHYGALFTRVETNLYMEKYDVAHEELMKQWNEMSQSFILRWQMLNIMAQFLRGRVSLARWLDDRGNRQLKGDIETCIAKLRAIRSTWQAPTVFVLEAGLALGNGDSERAIRLLQNAGTAFSEISVKGFAAACRVIEADLRQDGGGADFASARTFLFRQQVQKPRAFVRMMIPGNWHSQPLDLRAEIEPPTLRR
;
A
#
# COMPACT_ATOMS: atom_id res chain seq x y z
N PHE A 1 -9.35 9.89 22.15
CA PHE A 1 -9.48 9.04 20.95
C PHE A 1 -10.10 7.66 21.25
N TYR A 2 -11.16 7.27 20.51
CA TYR A 2 -11.86 5.98 20.63
C TYR A 2 -11.97 5.27 19.27
N LEU A 3 -12.47 4.02 19.24
CA LEU A 3 -12.58 3.22 18.02
C LEU A 3 -13.36 3.92 16.89
N GLN A 4 -14.43 4.66 17.23
CA GLN A 4 -15.19 5.43 16.23
C GLN A 4 -14.39 6.60 15.62
N HIS A 5 -13.55 7.28 16.43
CA HIS A 5 -12.67 8.34 15.92
C HIS A 5 -11.58 7.75 15.04
N TYR A 6 -11.05 6.58 15.41
CA TYR A 6 -10.11 5.81 14.61
C TYR A 6 -10.71 5.41 13.26
N GLY A 7 -11.87 4.76 13.27
CA GLY A 7 -12.55 4.34 12.05
C GLY A 7 -12.87 5.51 11.12
N ALA A 8 -13.35 6.63 11.68
CA ALA A 8 -13.64 7.84 10.91
C ALA A 8 -12.37 8.44 10.29
N LEU A 9 -11.27 8.56 11.05
CA LEU A 9 -10.00 9.04 10.53
C LEU A 9 -9.44 8.10 9.45
N PHE A 10 -9.39 6.80 9.72
CA PHE A 10 -8.89 5.79 8.80
C PHE A 10 -9.64 5.83 7.46
N THR A 11 -10.97 5.87 7.51
CA THR A 11 -11.83 5.92 6.31
C THR A 11 -11.60 7.17 5.48
N ARG A 12 -11.48 8.36 6.11
CA ARG A 12 -11.21 9.61 5.40
C ARG A 12 -9.86 9.60 4.70
N VAL A 13 -8.82 9.13 5.39
CA VAL A 13 -7.46 9.05 4.83
C VAL A 13 -7.43 8.06 3.66
N GLU A 14 -7.98 6.85 3.80
CA GLU A 14 -8.06 5.87 2.69
C GLU A 14 -8.88 6.42 1.50
N THR A 15 -9.96 7.17 1.76
CA THR A 15 -10.74 7.84 0.70
C THR A 15 -9.90 8.87 -0.04
N ASN A 16 -9.11 9.67 0.67
CA ASN A 16 -8.20 10.63 0.06
C ASN A 16 -7.09 9.93 -0.74
N LEU A 17 -6.57 8.79 -0.27
CA LEU A 17 -5.62 7.95 -1.03
C LEU A 17 -6.25 7.41 -2.32
N TYR A 18 -7.50 6.92 -2.25
CA TYR A 18 -8.26 6.45 -3.41
C TYR A 18 -8.47 7.55 -4.46
N MET A 19 -8.61 8.80 -4.01
CA MET A 19 -8.78 9.98 -4.86
C MET A 19 -7.46 10.67 -5.23
N GLU A 20 -6.31 10.09 -4.87
CA GLU A 20 -4.96 10.64 -5.13
C GLU A 20 -4.70 12.01 -4.49
N LYS A 21 -5.43 12.33 -3.42
CA LYS A 21 -5.25 13.57 -2.64
C LYS A 21 -4.25 13.33 -1.52
N TYR A 22 -3.00 13.01 -1.86
CA TYR A 22 -1.98 12.58 -0.89
C TYR A 22 -1.63 13.65 0.14
N ASP A 23 -1.56 14.91 -0.26
CA ASP A 23 -1.36 16.04 0.66
C ASP A 23 -2.48 16.13 1.71
N VAL A 24 -3.74 16.07 1.25
CA VAL A 24 -4.92 16.13 2.13
C VAL A 24 -4.96 14.93 3.07
N ALA A 25 -4.69 13.73 2.57
CA ALA A 25 -4.61 12.50 3.37
C ALA A 25 -3.57 12.64 4.51
N HIS A 26 -2.39 13.18 4.19
CA HIS A 26 -1.32 13.37 5.15
C HIS A 26 -1.64 14.43 6.18
N GLU A 27 -2.15 15.57 5.75
CA GLU A 27 -2.55 16.64 6.67
C GLU A 27 -3.62 16.17 7.64
N GLU A 28 -4.67 15.50 7.17
CA GLU A 28 -5.73 14.98 8.02
C GLU A 28 -5.21 13.98 9.06
N LEU A 29 -4.35 13.07 8.62
CA LEU A 29 -3.73 12.09 9.52
C LEU A 29 -2.84 12.77 10.56
N MET A 30 -1.99 13.71 10.15
CA MET A 30 -1.04 14.38 11.05
C MET A 30 -1.73 15.32 12.04
N LYS A 31 -2.81 16.00 11.63
CA LYS A 31 -3.64 16.84 12.52
C LYS A 31 -4.15 16.06 13.73
N GLN A 32 -4.48 14.77 13.56
CA GLN A 32 -5.03 13.93 14.64
C GLN A 32 -4.01 12.92 15.21
N TRP A 33 -2.81 12.85 14.65
CA TRP A 33 -1.84 11.82 15.01
C TRP A 33 -1.42 11.89 16.48
N ASN A 34 -1.15 13.10 17.00
CA ASN A 34 -0.69 13.25 18.37
C ASN A 34 -1.73 12.72 19.37
N GLU A 35 -3.00 13.15 19.24
CA GLU A 35 -4.10 12.67 20.10
C GLU A 35 -4.31 11.14 19.98
N MET A 36 -4.30 10.61 18.75
CA MET A 36 -4.44 9.17 18.53
C MET A 36 -3.30 8.38 19.16
N SER A 37 -2.05 8.83 18.96
CA SER A 37 -0.85 8.13 19.38
C SER A 37 -0.63 8.11 20.90
N GLN A 38 -1.16 9.10 21.61
CA GLN A 38 -1.12 9.15 23.07
C GLN A 38 -2.28 8.41 23.73
N SER A 39 -3.30 8.02 22.97
CA SER A 39 -4.45 7.28 23.49
C SER A 39 -4.21 5.78 23.64
N PHE A 40 -5.09 5.11 24.38
CA PHE A 40 -5.04 3.65 24.57
C PHE A 40 -5.38 2.84 23.30
N ILE A 41 -5.93 3.47 22.25
CA ILE A 41 -6.40 2.73 21.05
C ILE A 41 -5.27 1.98 20.34
N LEU A 42 -4.06 2.57 20.31
CA LEU A 42 -2.88 1.95 19.70
C LEU A 42 -2.17 0.95 20.62
N ARG A 43 -2.68 0.71 21.84
CA ARG A 43 -2.25 -0.46 22.62
C ARG A 43 -2.81 -1.76 22.03
N TRP A 44 -3.90 -1.68 21.28
CA TRP A 44 -4.37 -2.81 20.49
C TRP A 44 -3.44 -3.01 19.29
N GLN A 45 -2.66 -4.08 19.33
CA GLN A 45 -1.58 -4.37 18.38
C GLN A 45 -2.02 -4.22 16.91
N MET A 46 -3.18 -4.76 16.53
CA MET A 46 -3.64 -4.68 15.14
C MET A 46 -3.93 -3.25 14.70
N LEU A 47 -4.57 -2.44 15.56
CA LEU A 47 -4.84 -1.03 15.25
C LEU A 47 -3.54 -0.21 15.17
N ASN A 48 -2.55 -0.54 15.99
CA ASN A 48 -1.23 0.07 15.91
C ASN A 48 -0.56 -0.24 14.57
N ILE A 49 -0.53 -1.51 14.16
CA ILE A 49 0.03 -1.93 12.85
C ILE A 49 -0.65 -1.16 11.72
N MET A 50 -1.98 -1.15 11.69
CA MET A 50 -2.74 -0.44 10.65
C MET A 50 -2.48 1.06 10.67
N ALA A 51 -2.35 1.68 11.85
CA ALA A 51 -2.04 3.10 11.96
C ALA A 51 -0.63 3.45 11.49
N GLN A 52 0.38 2.69 11.91
CA GLN A 52 1.77 2.91 11.46
C GLN A 52 1.89 2.66 9.96
N PHE A 53 1.24 1.62 9.44
CA PHE A 53 1.27 1.31 8.02
C PHE A 53 0.53 2.37 7.20
N LEU A 54 -0.62 2.87 7.64
CA LEU A 54 -1.32 3.98 7.01
C LEU A 54 -0.46 5.25 6.99
N ARG A 55 0.16 5.61 8.12
CA ARG A 55 1.09 6.76 8.17
C ARG A 55 2.24 6.59 7.20
N GLY A 56 2.91 5.43 7.24
CA GLY A 56 4.02 5.12 6.34
C GLY A 56 3.62 5.24 4.88
N ARG A 57 2.47 4.67 4.48
CA ARG A 57 1.96 4.73 3.10
C ARG A 57 1.64 6.15 2.66
N VAL A 58 0.99 6.94 3.50
CA VAL A 58 0.62 8.32 3.18
C VAL A 58 1.86 9.22 3.07
N SER A 59 2.82 9.08 3.99
CA SER A 59 4.10 9.79 3.91
C SER A 59 4.91 9.35 2.69
N LEU A 60 4.89 8.06 2.35
CA LEU A 60 5.53 7.52 1.15
C LEU A 60 4.94 8.10 -0.12
N ALA A 61 3.61 8.15 -0.23
CA ALA A 61 2.95 8.69 -1.41
C ALA A 61 3.39 10.14 -1.69
N ARG A 62 3.40 10.99 -0.66
CA ARG A 62 3.88 12.37 -0.77
C ARG A 62 5.36 12.47 -1.06
N TRP A 63 6.18 11.62 -0.43
CA TRP A 63 7.62 11.62 -0.67
C TRP A 63 7.98 11.17 -2.09
N LEU A 64 7.19 10.28 -2.70
CA LEU A 64 7.43 9.89 -4.10
C LEU A 64 7.19 11.06 -5.07
N ASP A 65 6.29 12.00 -4.73
CA ASP A 65 6.05 13.24 -5.47
C ASP A 65 7.11 14.32 -5.17
N ASP A 66 7.65 14.36 -3.95
CA ASP A 66 8.75 15.25 -3.53
C ASP A 66 9.88 14.45 -2.84
N ARG A 67 10.71 13.81 -3.66
CA ARG A 67 11.79 12.91 -3.19
C ARG A 67 12.88 13.63 -2.40
N GLY A 68 12.96 14.96 -2.52
CA GLY A 68 13.88 15.80 -1.76
C GLY A 68 13.49 15.99 -0.30
N ASN A 69 12.24 15.68 0.06
CA ASN A 69 11.70 15.92 1.40
C ASN A 69 12.24 14.92 2.43
N ARG A 70 13.30 15.32 3.14
CA ARG A 70 13.95 14.50 4.18
C ARG A 70 13.02 14.17 5.36
N GLN A 71 12.09 15.05 5.69
CA GLN A 71 11.16 14.82 6.80
C GLN A 71 10.20 13.67 6.47
N LEU A 72 9.62 13.66 5.27
CA LEU A 72 8.73 12.57 4.84
C LEU A 72 9.49 11.25 4.76
N LYS A 73 10.73 11.26 4.25
CA LYS A 73 11.59 10.07 4.25
C LYS A 73 11.83 9.52 5.67
N GLY A 74 12.21 10.38 6.62
CA GLY A 74 12.42 9.99 8.02
C GLY A 74 11.15 9.46 8.70
N ASP A 75 9.98 10.00 8.35
CA ASP A 75 8.70 9.49 8.82
C ASP A 75 8.42 8.05 8.33
N ILE A 76 8.73 7.74 7.07
CA ILE A 76 8.59 6.39 6.50
C ILE A 76 9.53 5.41 7.22
N GLU A 77 10.80 5.79 7.38
CA GLU A 77 11.82 4.99 8.07
C GLU A 77 11.43 4.72 9.54
N THR A 78 10.86 5.73 10.21
CA THR A 78 10.32 5.58 11.57
C THR A 78 9.15 4.60 11.60
N CYS A 79 8.23 4.66 10.63
CA CYS A 79 7.12 3.71 10.53
C CYS A 79 7.63 2.28 10.29
N ILE A 80 8.63 2.10 9.41
CA ILE A 80 9.28 0.80 9.19
C ILE A 80 9.88 0.26 10.49
N ALA A 81 10.64 1.08 11.23
CA ALA A 81 11.24 0.67 12.50
C ALA A 81 10.19 0.25 13.53
N LYS A 82 9.09 1.01 13.64
CA LYS A 82 7.97 0.68 14.53
C LYS A 82 7.26 -0.61 14.12
N LEU A 83 7.00 -0.80 12.82
CA LEU A 83 6.38 -2.03 12.32
C LEU A 83 7.28 -3.24 12.60
N ARG A 84 8.59 -3.15 12.35
CA ARG A 84 9.57 -4.21 12.64
C ARG A 84 9.62 -4.63 14.11
N ALA A 85 9.38 -3.70 15.03
CA ALA A 85 9.35 -4.00 16.45
C ALA A 85 8.12 -4.81 16.89
N ILE A 86 7.06 -4.84 16.07
CA ILE A 86 5.81 -5.52 16.38
C ILE A 86 5.87 -6.96 15.86
N ARG A 87 5.96 -7.94 16.77
CA ARG A 87 5.90 -9.38 16.43
C ARG A 87 4.51 -9.75 15.91
N SER A 88 4.33 -9.76 14.60
CA SER A 88 3.06 -10.08 13.94
C SER A 88 3.30 -10.62 12.54
N THR A 89 2.38 -11.45 12.04
CA THR A 89 2.38 -11.89 10.64
C THR A 89 2.17 -10.74 9.65
N TRP A 90 1.61 -9.61 10.10
CA TRP A 90 1.50 -8.38 9.31
C TRP A 90 2.79 -7.57 9.22
N GLN A 91 3.80 -7.87 10.05
CA GLN A 91 5.05 -7.13 10.11
C GLN A 91 5.77 -7.14 8.76
N ALA A 92 6.14 -8.33 8.27
CA ALA A 92 6.95 -8.47 7.07
C ALA A 92 6.30 -7.84 5.83
N PRO A 93 5.03 -8.15 5.45
CA PRO A 93 4.45 -7.60 4.23
C PRO A 93 4.29 -6.08 4.27
N THR A 94 3.93 -5.50 5.42
CA THR A 94 3.79 -4.04 5.55
C THR A 94 5.14 -3.31 5.45
N VAL A 95 6.19 -3.89 6.05
CA VAL A 95 7.56 -3.37 5.93
C VAL A 95 8.06 -3.44 4.49
N PHE A 96 7.86 -4.58 3.80
CA PHE A 96 8.29 -4.74 2.42
C PHE A 96 7.68 -3.69 1.48
N VAL A 97 6.39 -3.35 1.64
CA VAL A 97 5.76 -2.29 0.84
C VAL A 97 6.45 -0.94 1.05
N LEU A 98 6.71 -0.54 2.29
CA LEU A 98 7.34 0.75 2.57
C LEU A 98 8.79 0.80 2.08
N GLU A 99 9.54 -0.30 2.26
CA GLU A 99 10.90 -0.42 1.75
C GLU A 99 10.96 -0.42 0.23
N ALA A 100 9.99 -1.04 -0.46
CA ALA A 100 9.91 -1.01 -1.91
C ALA A 100 9.76 0.43 -2.41
N GLY A 101 8.94 1.23 -1.73
CA GLY A 101 8.73 2.63 -2.08
C GLY A 101 9.98 3.47 -1.89
N LEU A 102 10.68 3.27 -0.77
CA LEU A 102 11.98 3.89 -0.53
C LEU A 102 13.01 3.48 -1.59
N ALA A 103 13.10 2.19 -1.94
CA ALA A 103 14.01 1.70 -2.96
C ALA A 103 13.74 2.37 -4.32
N LEU A 104 12.47 2.41 -4.74
CA LEU A 104 12.05 3.07 -5.97
C LEU A 104 12.40 4.57 -5.96
N GLY A 105 12.05 5.29 -4.90
CA GLY A 105 12.32 6.72 -4.80
C GLY A 105 13.82 7.05 -4.81
N ASN A 106 14.66 6.14 -4.32
CA ASN A 106 16.12 6.24 -4.39
C ASN A 106 16.72 5.73 -5.73
N GLY A 107 15.89 5.33 -6.70
CA GLY A 107 16.32 4.89 -8.04
C GLY A 107 16.63 3.40 -8.18
N ASP A 108 16.43 2.59 -7.14
CA ASP A 108 16.68 1.14 -7.15
C ASP A 108 15.40 0.36 -7.48
N SER A 109 15.04 0.39 -8.77
CA SER A 109 13.80 -0.23 -9.27
C SER A 109 13.82 -1.76 -9.14
N GLU A 110 14.98 -2.40 -9.33
CA GLU A 110 15.09 -3.86 -9.19
C GLU A 110 14.82 -4.32 -7.75
N ARG A 111 15.36 -3.60 -6.76
CA ARG A 111 15.08 -3.90 -5.35
C ARG A 111 13.62 -3.62 -5.02
N ALA A 112 13.03 -2.55 -5.57
CA ALA A 112 11.61 -2.27 -5.38
C ALA A 112 10.72 -3.43 -5.89
N ILE A 113 11.01 -3.95 -7.09
CA ILE A 113 10.31 -5.11 -7.67
C ILE A 113 10.43 -6.34 -6.74
N ARG A 114 11.65 -6.71 -6.31
CA ARG A 114 11.85 -7.86 -5.41
C ARG A 114 11.11 -7.69 -4.07
N LEU A 115 11.08 -6.49 -3.52
CA LEU A 115 10.36 -6.20 -2.28
C LEU A 115 8.84 -6.28 -2.46
N LEU A 116 8.29 -5.82 -3.60
CA LEU A 116 6.87 -5.96 -3.92
C LEU A 116 6.47 -7.42 -4.14
N GLN A 117 7.32 -8.23 -4.77
CA GLN A 117 7.14 -9.68 -4.88
C GLN A 117 7.01 -10.33 -3.50
N ASN A 118 7.98 -10.04 -2.62
CA ASN A 118 7.97 -10.55 -1.25
C ASN A 118 6.75 -10.08 -0.46
N ALA A 119 6.35 -8.81 -0.62
CA ALA A 119 5.13 -8.27 -0.01
C ALA A 119 3.88 -9.00 -0.49
N GLY A 120 3.75 -9.21 -1.81
CA GLY A 120 2.61 -9.88 -2.42
C GLY A 120 2.46 -11.33 -1.95
N THR A 121 3.57 -12.06 -1.84
CA THR A 121 3.62 -13.41 -1.29
C THR A 121 3.23 -13.42 0.18
N ALA A 122 3.88 -12.60 1.01
CA ALA A 122 3.60 -12.55 2.45
C ALA A 122 2.15 -12.11 2.76
N PHE A 123 1.57 -11.16 2.01
CA PHE A 123 0.15 -10.82 2.14
C PHE A 123 -0.78 -11.96 1.72
N SER A 124 -0.40 -12.76 0.72
CA SER A 124 -1.17 -13.92 0.29
C SER A 124 -1.19 -15.01 1.38
N GLU A 125 -0.05 -15.27 2.02
CA GLU A 125 0.08 -16.25 3.11
C GLU A 125 -0.82 -15.92 4.30
N ILE A 126 -1.00 -14.63 4.61
CA ILE A 126 -1.90 -14.17 5.68
C ILE A 126 -3.34 -13.88 5.19
N SER A 127 -3.69 -14.31 3.98
CA SER A 127 -5.02 -14.16 3.37
C SER A 127 -5.51 -12.71 3.17
N VAL A 128 -4.60 -11.74 3.09
CA VAL A 128 -4.91 -10.32 2.82
C VAL A 128 -4.81 -10.06 1.32
N LYS A 129 -5.74 -10.66 0.57
CA LYS A 129 -5.68 -10.75 -0.90
C LYS A 129 -5.71 -9.39 -1.63
N GLY A 130 -6.35 -8.38 -1.03
CA GLY A 130 -6.40 -7.03 -1.60
C GLY A 130 -5.03 -6.37 -1.73
N PHE A 131 -4.23 -6.40 -0.65
CA PHE A 131 -2.86 -5.91 -0.68
C PHE A 131 -1.95 -6.78 -1.54
N ALA A 132 -2.14 -8.11 -1.53
CA ALA A 132 -1.38 -9.01 -2.39
C ALA A 132 -1.59 -8.69 -3.88
N ALA A 133 -2.84 -8.49 -4.31
CA ALA A 133 -3.16 -8.10 -5.68
C ALA A 133 -2.57 -6.72 -6.03
N ALA A 134 -2.65 -5.75 -5.12
CA ALA A 134 -2.04 -4.44 -5.33
C ALA A 134 -0.51 -4.52 -5.52
N CYS A 135 0.19 -5.33 -4.71
CA CYS A 135 1.64 -5.52 -4.83
C CYS A 135 2.01 -6.05 -6.22
N ARG A 136 1.33 -7.10 -6.68
CA ARG A 136 1.55 -7.73 -8.00
C ARG A 136 1.26 -6.79 -9.17
N VAL A 137 0.24 -5.92 -9.03
CA VAL A 137 -0.05 -4.91 -10.04
C VAL A 137 1.09 -3.90 -10.14
N ILE A 138 1.50 -3.31 -9.01
CA ILE A 138 2.57 -2.30 -9.01
C ILE A 138 3.90 -2.92 -9.46
N GLU A 139 4.19 -4.14 -9.04
CA GLU A 139 5.36 -4.89 -9.50
C GLU A 139 5.37 -5.06 -11.02
N ALA A 140 4.25 -5.51 -11.62
CA ALA A 140 4.14 -5.67 -13.06
C ALA A 140 4.26 -4.33 -13.79
N ASP A 141 3.69 -3.26 -13.24
CA ASP A 141 3.85 -1.91 -13.78
C ASP A 141 5.33 -1.46 -13.73
N LEU A 142 6.09 -1.82 -12.71
CA LEU A 142 7.52 -1.48 -12.67
C LEU A 142 8.35 -2.29 -13.67
N ARG A 143 7.97 -3.53 -13.93
CA ARG A 143 8.67 -4.40 -14.89
C ARG A 143 8.40 -4.04 -16.35
N GLN A 144 7.24 -3.47 -16.65
CA GLN A 144 6.80 -3.12 -18.02
C GLN A 144 6.85 -4.30 -19.01
N ASP A 145 6.73 -5.54 -18.52
CA ASP A 145 6.85 -6.75 -19.32
C ASP A 145 5.51 -7.42 -19.65
N GLY A 146 4.41 -6.68 -19.52
CA GLY A 146 3.04 -7.16 -19.76
C GLY A 146 2.44 -7.98 -18.60
N GLY A 147 3.22 -8.27 -17.55
CA GLY A 147 2.79 -8.95 -16.36
C GLY A 147 2.63 -10.47 -16.54
N GLY A 148 3.36 -11.25 -15.74
CA GLY A 148 3.26 -12.71 -15.73
C GLY A 148 1.99 -13.26 -15.09
N ALA A 149 1.99 -14.56 -14.75
CA ALA A 149 0.84 -15.24 -14.14
C ALA A 149 0.31 -14.55 -12.87
N ASP A 150 1.21 -13.95 -12.07
CA ASP A 150 0.84 -13.21 -10.86
C ASP A 150 0.01 -11.95 -11.16
N PHE A 151 0.34 -11.21 -12.22
CA PHE A 151 -0.44 -10.05 -12.66
C PHE A 151 -1.83 -10.47 -13.15
N ALA A 152 -1.91 -11.53 -13.97
CA ALA A 152 -3.19 -12.07 -14.44
C ALA A 152 -4.08 -12.55 -13.27
N SER A 153 -3.48 -13.18 -12.26
CA SER A 153 -4.17 -13.58 -11.02
C SER A 153 -4.68 -12.37 -10.24
N ALA A 154 -3.87 -11.32 -10.10
CA ALA A 154 -4.26 -10.07 -9.44
C ALA A 154 -5.43 -9.39 -10.17
N ARG A 155 -5.41 -9.33 -11.50
CA ARG A 155 -6.51 -8.81 -12.32
C ARG A 155 -7.79 -9.61 -12.15
N THR A 156 -7.68 -10.94 -12.20
CA THR A 156 -8.81 -11.85 -11.98
C THR A 156 -9.41 -11.64 -10.59
N PHE A 157 -8.58 -11.47 -9.56
CA PHE A 157 -9.04 -11.15 -8.22
C PHE A 157 -9.84 -9.84 -8.18
N LEU A 158 -9.27 -8.74 -8.71
CA LEU A 158 -9.94 -7.43 -8.70
C LEU A 158 -11.29 -7.46 -9.45
N PHE A 159 -11.34 -8.19 -10.57
CA PHE A 159 -12.58 -8.39 -11.34
C PHE A 159 -13.61 -9.19 -10.54
N ARG A 160 -13.22 -10.33 -9.94
CA ARG A 160 -14.13 -11.16 -9.11
C ARG A 160 -14.64 -10.43 -7.88
N GLN A 161 -13.87 -9.51 -7.32
CA GLN A 161 -14.29 -8.64 -6.21
C GLN A 161 -15.18 -7.45 -6.68
N GLN A 162 -15.51 -7.37 -7.97
CA GLN A 162 -16.34 -6.31 -8.56
C GLN A 162 -15.81 -4.90 -8.28
N VAL A 163 -14.48 -4.74 -8.20
CA VAL A 163 -13.85 -3.45 -7.95
C VAL A 163 -14.13 -2.51 -9.13
N GLN A 164 -14.92 -1.47 -8.89
CA GLN A 164 -15.38 -0.56 -9.94
C GLN A 164 -14.24 0.23 -10.59
N LYS A 165 -13.28 0.73 -9.79
CA LYS A 165 -12.08 1.42 -10.28
C LYS A 165 -10.82 0.70 -9.79
N PRO A 166 -10.37 -0.37 -10.48
CA PRO A 166 -9.24 -1.19 -10.04
C PRO A 166 -7.97 -0.38 -9.77
N ARG A 167 -7.66 0.59 -10.62
CA ARG A 167 -6.48 1.46 -10.46
C ARG A 167 -6.55 2.33 -9.20
N ALA A 168 -7.69 2.96 -8.92
CA ALA A 168 -7.88 3.74 -7.71
C ALA A 168 -7.82 2.87 -6.45
N PHE A 169 -8.36 1.65 -6.52
CA PHE A 169 -8.27 0.68 -5.42
C PHE A 169 -6.83 0.24 -5.15
N VAL A 170 -6.05 -0.08 -6.20
CA VAL A 170 -4.62 -0.40 -6.07
C VAL A 170 -3.86 0.77 -5.46
N ARG A 171 -4.10 2.00 -5.93
CA ARG A 171 -3.48 3.22 -5.38
C ARG A 171 -3.88 3.50 -3.93
N MET A 172 -5.09 3.17 -3.51
CA MET A 172 -5.46 3.28 -2.10
C MET A 172 -4.61 2.33 -1.24
N MET A 173 -4.44 1.08 -1.68
CA MET A 173 -3.68 0.07 -0.96
C MET A 173 -2.16 0.37 -0.97
N ILE A 174 -1.60 0.69 -2.14
CA ILE A 174 -0.17 0.99 -2.31
C ILE A 174 -0.06 2.34 -3.03
N PRO A 175 -0.16 3.46 -2.28
CA PRO A 175 -0.24 4.80 -2.85
C PRO A 175 1.11 5.35 -3.26
N GLY A 176 1.07 6.39 -4.12
CA GLY A 176 2.24 7.11 -4.61
C GLY A 176 2.44 6.93 -6.11
N ASN A 177 3.35 7.74 -6.65
CA ASN A 177 3.70 7.70 -8.07
C ASN A 177 4.77 6.62 -8.34
N TRP A 178 4.34 5.36 -8.38
CA TRP A 178 5.24 4.21 -8.55
C TRP A 178 5.77 4.06 -9.97
N HIS A 179 5.01 4.48 -10.97
CA HIS A 179 5.33 4.26 -12.38
C HIS A 179 4.84 5.44 -13.23
N SER A 180 5.48 5.70 -14.37
CA SER A 180 5.00 6.73 -15.31
C SER A 180 3.87 6.25 -16.22
N GLN A 181 3.80 4.95 -16.51
CA GLN A 181 2.83 4.36 -17.45
C GLN A 181 2.23 3.05 -16.88
N PRO A 182 1.03 3.10 -16.28
CA PRO A 182 0.38 1.89 -15.76
C PRO A 182 -0.05 0.93 -16.87
N LEU A 183 0.05 -0.38 -16.63
CA LEU A 183 -0.59 -1.40 -17.46
C LEU A 183 -2.12 -1.25 -17.43
N ASP A 184 -2.81 -1.71 -18.47
CA ASP A 184 -4.28 -1.72 -18.42
C ASP A 184 -4.79 -2.91 -17.59
N LEU A 185 -5.49 -2.62 -16.49
CA LEU A 185 -6.11 -3.66 -15.65
C LEU A 185 -7.41 -4.20 -16.25
N ARG A 186 -8.03 -3.46 -17.18
CA ARG A 186 -9.32 -3.78 -17.81
C ARG A 186 -9.22 -4.29 -19.23
N ALA A 187 -8.02 -4.37 -19.83
CA ALA A 187 -7.79 -5.10 -21.08
C ALA A 187 -8.47 -6.48 -21.00
N GLU A 188 -8.85 -7.11 -22.10
CA GLU A 188 -9.68 -8.33 -22.03
C GLU A 188 -9.08 -9.36 -21.04
N ILE A 189 -9.83 -9.66 -19.97
CA ILE A 189 -9.56 -10.86 -19.18
C ILE A 189 -10.18 -11.95 -20.02
N GLU A 190 -9.38 -12.63 -20.84
CA GLU A 190 -9.87 -13.83 -21.51
C GLU A 190 -10.55 -14.71 -20.45
N PRO A 191 -11.84 -15.03 -20.61
CA PRO A 191 -12.52 -15.87 -19.65
C PRO A 191 -11.72 -17.17 -19.57
N PRO A 192 -11.48 -17.72 -18.35
CA PRO A 192 -10.75 -18.96 -18.22
C PRO A 192 -11.44 -20.00 -19.10
N THR A 193 -10.74 -20.47 -20.14
CA THR A 193 -11.22 -21.55 -21.00
C THR A 193 -11.58 -22.71 -20.09
N LEU A 194 -12.88 -22.95 -19.92
CA LEU A 194 -13.40 -24.13 -19.25
C LEU A 194 -12.95 -25.32 -20.09
N ARG A 195 -11.82 -25.94 -19.74
CA ARG A 195 -11.52 -27.29 -20.22
C ARG A 195 -12.60 -28.20 -19.64
N ARG A 196 -13.50 -28.67 -20.51
CA ARG A 196 -14.46 -29.74 -20.24
C ARG A 196 -13.73 -31.06 -20.06
#